data_AF-A0A8D8BQR5-F1
#
_entry.id   AF-A0A8D8BQR5-F1
#
_cell.length_a   1.000
_cell.length_b   1.000
_cell.length_c   1.000
_cell.angle_alpha   90.00
_cell.angle_beta   90.00
_cell.angle_gamma   90.00
#
_symmetry.space_group_name_H-M   'P 1'
#
loop_
_entity.id
_entity.type
_entity.pdbx_description
1 polymer ?
#
loop_
_entity_poly.entity_id
_entity_poly.type
_entity_poly.pdbx_seq_one_letter_code
_entity_poly.pdbx_strand_id
1 'polypeptide(L)'
;MSDVPGESGIPQGLGGVLEPQVRSSLAELENQASQVLNRLEYVKGAVEQQQQNPIPITPGFLQPDKKPTAEVLSTLETLISQLDVDEEPEFVLPPLDDAAQLAVITHSIASYLTSLDRQHLSRIVSKIVSDTNRWLSHMFRFMDCSTSYYRDSAECILYSVRLAIANRFPESVDNRLSQLQNATLYISENSSLFALQNTCRFIGLPVTNIRTVPCNVITVARGTMDASELQKMIATDVEAGKVPLFVMADLGSSVCGEVDNLAVIRNVCNLSNVWLHCQGHCLAALAVTKGTLTGIKAIPDSMTLNLGNWLGMSGVPCVLMYKQIPTSMLTLFDVDPILSNRLTALSLWTIMQTMGVDAISERIFMAFDSCRQMHEMLSKIEGVKIWSKAPRQEAGKSFRALLNSPINYCILFESAIPVV
;
A
#
# COMPACT_ATOMS: atom_id res chain seq x y z
N MET A 1 12.65 50.67 -62.32
CA MET A 1 11.26 51.18 -62.38
C MET A 1 10.37 50.02 -62.83
N SER A 2 9.24 49.86 -62.12
CA SER A 2 7.98 49.18 -62.50
C SER A 2 7.94 47.65 -62.71
N ASP A 3 7.42 46.95 -61.70
CA ASP A 3 6.20 46.12 -61.67
C ASP A 3 5.77 45.27 -62.91
N VAL A 4 5.89 43.93 -62.77
CA VAL A 4 4.84 42.84 -62.70
C VAL A 4 3.54 43.03 -63.54
N PRO A 5 3.00 42.02 -64.30
CA PRO A 5 2.32 40.83 -63.73
C PRO A 5 2.23 39.52 -64.54
N GLY A 6 1.79 38.43 -63.88
CA GLY A 6 1.15 37.28 -64.54
C GLY A 6 1.29 35.92 -63.83
N GLU A 7 0.32 35.59 -62.98
CA GLU A 7 0.14 34.30 -62.26
C GLU A 7 -0.14 33.09 -63.18
N SER A 8 0.23 31.88 -62.74
CA SER A 8 -0.73 30.77 -62.51
C SER A 8 -0.02 29.48 -62.06
N GLY A 9 -0.57 28.81 -61.05
CA GLY A 9 -0.31 27.39 -60.80
C GLY A 9 0.08 27.01 -59.37
N ILE A 10 -0.92 26.89 -58.48
CA ILE A 10 -0.82 26.21 -57.17
C ILE A 10 -0.60 24.71 -57.39
N PRO A 11 0.17 24.02 -56.53
CA PRO A 11 -0.48 22.99 -55.71
C PRO A 11 -0.23 23.17 -54.22
N GLN A 12 -1.30 22.86 -53.50
CA GLN A 12 -1.47 22.86 -52.06
C GLN A 12 -0.62 21.79 -51.37
N GLY A 13 -0.17 22.14 -50.16
CA GLY A 13 -0.26 21.25 -49.00
C GLY A 13 0.90 20.28 -48.78
N LEU A 14 1.64 20.51 -47.69
CA LEU A 14 1.77 19.56 -46.58
C LEU A 14 2.35 20.32 -45.40
N GLY A 15 1.45 20.77 -44.51
CA GLY A 15 1.81 21.21 -43.17
C GLY A 15 2.34 20.00 -42.40
N GLY A 16 3.64 19.96 -42.18
CA GLY A 16 4.26 19.05 -41.22
C GLY A 16 3.98 19.55 -39.81
N VAL A 17 2.93 19.01 -39.19
CA VAL A 17 2.78 19.03 -37.74
C VAL A 17 3.91 18.16 -37.18
N LEU A 18 4.84 18.75 -36.44
CA LEU A 18 5.85 18.03 -35.67
C LEU A 18 5.14 17.19 -34.59
N GLU A 19 4.88 15.91 -34.89
CA GLU A 19 4.57 14.91 -33.86
C GLU A 19 5.85 14.57 -33.06
N PRO A 20 5.75 14.32 -31.74
CA PRO A 20 6.90 14.48 -30.84
C PRO A 20 7.78 13.22 -30.73
N GLN A 21 9.10 13.43 -30.78
CA GLN A 21 10.19 12.44 -30.58
C GLN A 21 10.14 11.66 -29.25
N VAL A 22 9.23 11.98 -28.33
CA VAL A 22 9.08 11.29 -27.02
C VAL A 22 8.56 9.85 -27.19
N ARG A 23 7.86 9.53 -28.30
CA ARG A 23 7.37 8.17 -28.56
C ARG A 23 8.49 7.13 -28.71
N SER A 24 9.70 7.49 -29.13
CA SER A 24 10.75 6.50 -29.41
C SER A 24 11.48 6.03 -28.14
N SER A 25 11.81 6.92 -27.21
CA SER A 25 12.62 6.55 -26.03
C SER A 25 11.88 5.73 -24.99
N LEU A 26 10.59 6.01 -24.75
CA LEU A 26 9.76 5.23 -23.83
C LEU A 26 9.50 3.81 -24.35
N ALA A 27 9.21 3.68 -25.66
CA ALA A 27 9.02 2.38 -26.29
C ALA A 27 10.31 1.55 -26.32
N GLU A 28 11.47 2.20 -26.53
CA GLU A 28 12.77 1.52 -26.43
C GLU A 28 13.05 1.02 -25.01
N LEU A 29 12.77 1.83 -23.99
CA LEU A 29 12.95 1.46 -22.58
C LEU A 29 12.00 0.32 -22.17
N GLU A 30 10.74 0.37 -22.61
CA GLU A 30 9.77 -0.70 -22.43
C GLU A 30 10.26 -2.01 -23.05
N ASN A 31 10.72 -1.96 -24.31
CA ASN A 31 11.26 -3.14 -25.00
C ASN A 31 12.50 -3.71 -24.29
N GLN A 32 13.43 -2.86 -23.85
CA GLN A 32 14.64 -3.30 -23.14
C GLN A 32 14.31 -3.89 -21.77
N ALA A 33 13.44 -3.24 -20.99
CA ALA A 33 13.01 -3.75 -19.68
C ALA A 33 12.27 -5.08 -19.82
N SER A 34 11.37 -5.21 -20.81
CA SER A 34 10.65 -6.45 -21.11
C SER A 34 11.60 -7.58 -21.52
N GLN A 35 12.62 -7.28 -22.34
CA GLN A 35 13.63 -8.27 -22.72
C GLN A 35 14.43 -8.79 -21.53
N VAL A 36 14.81 -7.92 -20.59
CA VAL A 36 15.52 -8.32 -19.36
C VAL A 36 14.61 -9.15 -18.46
N LEU A 37 13.35 -8.73 -18.26
CA LEU A 37 12.38 -9.49 -17.46
C LEU A 37 12.15 -10.88 -18.03
N ASN A 38 11.96 -10.99 -19.35
CA ASN A 38 11.84 -12.28 -20.01
C ASN A 38 13.09 -13.13 -19.75
N ARG A 39 14.32 -12.60 -19.86
CA ARG A 39 15.52 -13.39 -19.55
C ARG A 39 15.55 -13.94 -18.12
N LEU A 40 15.10 -13.13 -17.15
CA LEU A 40 14.99 -13.53 -15.74
C LEU A 40 13.91 -14.61 -15.52
N GLU A 41 12.81 -14.58 -16.28
CA GLU A 41 11.76 -15.62 -16.27
C GLU A 41 12.16 -16.89 -17.04
N TYR A 42 12.94 -16.75 -18.12
CA TYR A 42 13.36 -17.83 -19.04
C TYR A 42 14.66 -18.54 -18.65
N VAL A 43 15.21 -18.33 -17.44
CA VAL A 43 16.37 -19.10 -16.92
C VAL A 43 16.16 -20.63 -16.96
N LYS A 44 14.92 -21.06 -17.20
CA LYS A 44 14.41 -22.41 -17.48
C LYS A 44 15.04 -23.22 -18.63
N GLY A 45 15.99 -22.72 -19.43
CA GLY A 45 16.32 -23.35 -20.72
C GLY A 45 17.77 -23.73 -21.05
N ALA A 46 18.78 -23.26 -20.31
CA ALA A 46 20.17 -23.32 -20.77
C ALA A 46 21.20 -23.90 -19.80
N VAL A 47 20.76 -24.52 -18.69
CA VAL A 47 21.67 -25.20 -17.76
C VAL A 47 21.37 -26.71 -17.73
N GLU A 48 21.47 -27.35 -18.89
CA GLU A 48 21.82 -28.77 -18.90
C GLU A 48 23.32 -28.89 -18.59
N GLN A 49 23.62 -29.48 -17.43
CA GLN A 49 24.91 -30.07 -17.05
C GLN A 49 26.12 -29.13 -16.94
N GLN A 50 26.23 -28.38 -15.84
CA GLN A 50 27.52 -28.19 -15.16
C GLN A 50 27.29 -28.20 -13.65
N GLN A 51 27.61 -29.32 -13.00
CA GLN A 51 27.82 -29.38 -11.55
C GLN A 51 29.03 -28.51 -11.20
N GLN A 52 28.78 -27.22 -10.96
CA GLN A 52 29.72 -26.37 -10.24
C GLN A 52 29.28 -26.30 -8.79
N ASN A 53 30.20 -26.63 -7.88
CA ASN A 53 30.00 -26.45 -6.45
C ASN A 53 29.54 -25.01 -6.16
N PRO A 54 28.62 -24.80 -5.20
CA PRO A 54 28.20 -23.45 -4.82
C PRO A 54 29.44 -22.65 -4.41
N ILE A 55 29.73 -21.59 -5.17
CA ILE A 55 30.78 -20.63 -4.82
C ILE A 55 30.23 -19.84 -3.63
N PRO A 56 30.89 -19.83 -2.46
CA PRO A 56 30.41 -19.05 -1.34
C PRO A 56 30.35 -17.56 -1.75
N ILE A 57 29.18 -16.93 -1.55
CA ILE A 57 29.01 -15.48 -1.69
C ILE A 57 29.92 -14.82 -0.65
N THR A 58 31.16 -14.56 -1.04
CA THR A 58 32.14 -13.94 -0.16
C THR A 58 31.95 -12.44 -0.32
N PRO A 59 31.77 -11.66 0.77
CA PRO A 59 31.67 -10.21 0.68
C PRO A 59 33.00 -9.66 0.15
N GLY A 60 33.06 -9.45 -1.16
CA GLY A 60 34.20 -8.89 -1.87
C GLY A 60 34.07 -7.39 -2.07
N PHE A 61 35.19 -6.72 -2.26
CA PHE A 61 35.19 -5.31 -2.70
C PHE A 61 34.63 -5.21 -4.12
N LEU A 62 33.79 -4.20 -4.38
CA LEU A 62 33.41 -3.84 -5.74
C LEU A 62 34.68 -3.41 -6.49
N GLN A 63 35.08 -4.18 -7.49
CA GLN A 63 36.30 -3.92 -8.25
C GLN A 63 36.21 -2.54 -8.93
N PRO A 64 37.27 -1.73 -8.89
CA PRO A 64 37.26 -0.37 -9.45
C PRO A 64 37.28 -0.34 -10.97
N ASP A 65 37.61 -1.45 -11.63
CA ASP A 65 37.72 -1.53 -13.08
C ASP A 65 36.35 -1.57 -13.77
N LYS A 66 36.24 -0.92 -14.93
CA LYS A 66 35.02 -0.88 -15.74
C LYS A 66 34.71 -2.27 -16.31
N LYS A 67 33.50 -2.76 -16.03
CA LYS A 67 32.94 -3.95 -16.65
C LYS A 67 31.93 -3.59 -17.76
N PRO A 68 31.80 -4.41 -18.83
CA PRO A 68 30.73 -4.27 -19.80
C PRO A 68 29.36 -4.59 -19.17
N THR A 69 28.30 -3.94 -19.64
CA THR A 69 26.93 -4.10 -19.10
C THR A 69 26.46 -5.54 -19.05
N ALA A 70 26.79 -6.34 -20.07
CA ALA A 70 26.44 -7.75 -20.13
C ALA A 70 27.05 -8.58 -18.98
N GLU A 71 28.30 -8.29 -18.59
CA GLU A 71 28.96 -8.97 -17.47
C GLU A 71 28.35 -8.57 -16.11
N VAL A 72 27.91 -7.32 -15.99
CA VAL A 72 27.20 -6.85 -14.78
C VAL A 72 25.86 -7.56 -14.64
N LEU A 73 25.10 -7.68 -15.73
CA LEU A 73 23.82 -8.38 -15.73
C LEU A 73 23.99 -9.88 -15.45
N SER A 74 24.99 -10.55 -16.03
CA SER A 74 25.27 -11.96 -15.75
C SER A 74 25.70 -12.19 -14.29
N THR A 75 26.42 -11.22 -13.69
CA THR A 75 26.75 -11.26 -12.26
C THR A 75 25.49 -11.17 -11.40
N LEU A 76 24.52 -10.31 -11.78
CA LEU A 76 23.25 -10.21 -11.09
C LEU A 76 22.42 -11.50 -11.21
N GLU A 77 22.36 -12.10 -12.40
CA GLU A 77 21.71 -13.41 -12.62
C GLU A 77 22.34 -14.52 -11.76
N THR A 78 23.67 -14.52 -11.65
CA THR A 78 24.43 -15.44 -10.79
C THR A 78 24.10 -15.21 -9.30
N LEU A 79 23.97 -13.97 -8.86
CA LEU A 79 23.58 -13.66 -7.48
C LEU A 79 22.15 -14.13 -7.18
N ILE A 80 21.21 -13.95 -8.10
CA ILE A 80 19.81 -14.40 -7.92
C ILE A 80 19.75 -15.93 -7.80
N SER A 81 20.53 -16.66 -8.60
CA SER A 81 20.55 -18.12 -8.59
C SER A 81 21.30 -18.75 -7.40
N GLN A 82 22.12 -17.99 -6.68
CA GLN A 82 22.95 -18.49 -5.56
C GLN A 82 22.35 -18.24 -4.16
N LEU A 83 21.15 -17.66 -4.05
CA LEU A 83 20.58 -17.23 -2.77
C LEU A 83 19.97 -18.35 -1.90
N ASP A 84 19.85 -19.59 -2.38
CA ASP A 84 19.34 -20.71 -1.57
C ASP A 84 20.43 -21.71 -1.15
N VAL A 85 20.45 -21.99 0.16
CA VAL A 85 21.35 -22.92 0.86
C VAL A 85 20.68 -24.28 1.12
N ASP A 86 19.39 -24.43 0.81
CA ASP A 86 18.65 -25.67 0.99
C ASP A 86 18.50 -26.43 -0.34
N GLU A 87 18.58 -27.76 -0.28
CA GLU A 87 18.68 -28.72 -1.40
C GLU A 87 17.45 -28.78 -2.36
N GLU A 88 16.83 -27.66 -2.72
CA GLU A 88 15.85 -27.60 -3.81
C GLU A 88 16.54 -27.14 -5.13
N PRO A 89 16.45 -27.91 -6.22
CA PRO A 89 17.36 -27.73 -7.36
C PRO A 89 17.03 -26.56 -8.30
N GLU A 90 15.95 -25.79 -8.12
CA GLU A 90 15.57 -24.73 -9.07
C GLU A 90 14.82 -23.56 -8.41
N PHE A 91 15.49 -22.42 -8.17
CA PHE A 91 14.82 -21.17 -7.83
C PHE A 91 14.34 -20.47 -9.11
N VAL A 92 13.04 -20.56 -9.40
CA VAL A 92 12.40 -19.86 -10.53
C VAL A 92 11.65 -18.65 -9.98
N LEU A 93 11.94 -17.46 -10.52
CA LEU A 93 11.14 -16.28 -10.20
C LEU A 93 9.68 -16.53 -10.61
N PRO A 94 8.70 -16.21 -9.75
CA PRO A 94 7.30 -16.44 -10.06
C PRO A 94 6.91 -15.67 -11.33
N PRO A 95 6.17 -16.30 -12.27
CA PRO A 95 5.78 -15.64 -13.51
C PRO A 95 4.92 -14.42 -13.20
N LEU A 96 5.21 -13.30 -13.87
CA LEU A 96 4.42 -12.08 -13.74
C LEU A 96 3.26 -12.12 -14.74
N ASP A 97 2.06 -11.71 -14.30
CA ASP A 97 0.97 -11.43 -15.24
C ASP A 97 1.24 -10.11 -15.99
N ASP A 98 0.55 -9.88 -17.11
CA ASP A 98 0.77 -8.68 -17.95
C ASP A 98 0.68 -7.37 -17.15
N ALA A 99 -0.21 -7.32 -16.15
CA ALA A 99 -0.40 -6.17 -15.27
C ALA A 99 0.79 -5.96 -14.33
N ALA A 100 1.31 -7.03 -13.72
CA ALA A 100 2.50 -6.98 -12.87
C ALA A 100 3.76 -6.68 -13.68
N GLN A 101 3.91 -7.22 -14.89
CA GLN A 101 5.02 -6.90 -15.79
C GLN A 101 5.03 -5.40 -16.10
N LEU A 102 3.87 -4.84 -16.45
CA LEU A 102 3.71 -3.42 -16.72
C LEU A 102 4.01 -2.56 -15.47
N ALA A 103 3.61 -3.01 -14.28
CA ALA A 103 3.94 -2.34 -13.03
C ALA A 103 5.45 -2.24 -12.80
N VAL A 104 6.20 -3.30 -13.12
CA VAL A 104 7.67 -3.33 -13.02
C VAL A 104 8.31 -2.38 -14.03
N ILE A 105 7.91 -2.43 -15.31
CA ILE A 105 8.40 -1.51 -16.36
C ILE A 105 8.14 -0.05 -15.97
N THR A 106 7.01 0.21 -15.33
CA THR A 106 6.64 1.54 -14.89
C THR A 106 7.62 2.14 -13.87
N HIS A 107 8.33 1.33 -13.08
CA HIS A 107 9.39 1.83 -12.20
C HIS A 107 10.57 2.38 -12.98
N SER A 108 10.95 1.76 -14.10
CA SER A 108 11.98 2.29 -15.01
C SER A 108 11.54 3.60 -15.65
N ILE A 109 10.28 3.71 -16.06
CA ILE A 109 9.70 4.96 -16.59
C ILE A 109 9.68 6.05 -15.50
N ALA A 110 9.25 5.72 -14.28
CA ALA A 110 9.25 6.64 -13.15
C ALA A 110 10.67 7.19 -12.89
N SER A 111 11.69 6.33 -12.91
CA SER A 111 13.08 6.75 -12.78
C SER A 111 13.49 7.70 -13.90
N TYR A 112 13.11 7.44 -15.15
CA TYR A 112 13.39 8.32 -16.28
C TYR A 112 12.71 9.69 -16.15
N LEU A 113 11.45 9.74 -15.70
CA LEU A 113 10.71 11.00 -15.49
C LEU A 113 11.38 11.94 -14.48
N THR A 114 12.20 11.42 -13.56
CA THR A 114 12.95 12.26 -12.61
C THR A 114 14.00 13.16 -13.29
N SER A 115 14.37 12.89 -14.54
CA SER A 115 15.28 13.75 -15.31
C SER A 115 14.61 15.01 -15.88
N LEU A 116 13.28 15.11 -15.80
CA LEU A 116 12.53 16.29 -16.24
C LEU A 116 12.75 17.46 -15.27
N ASP A 117 12.59 18.69 -15.76
CA ASP A 117 12.55 19.84 -14.85
C ASP A 117 11.33 19.79 -13.93
N ARG A 118 11.45 20.49 -12.79
CA ARG A 118 10.45 20.48 -11.72
C ARG A 118 9.06 20.91 -12.19
N GLN A 119 8.96 21.85 -13.13
CA GLN A 119 7.65 22.34 -13.59
C GLN A 119 6.91 21.29 -14.40
N HIS A 120 7.61 20.62 -15.32
CA HIS A 120 7.00 19.51 -16.08
C HIS A 120 6.70 18.31 -15.19
N LEU A 121 7.65 17.90 -14.35
CA LEU A 121 7.46 16.75 -13.47
C LEU A 121 6.27 16.96 -12.51
N SER A 122 6.15 18.14 -11.89
CA SER A 122 5.06 18.43 -10.96
C SER A 122 3.68 18.39 -11.64
N ARG A 123 3.56 18.81 -12.91
CA ARG A 123 2.30 18.70 -13.67
C ARG A 123 1.92 17.25 -13.92
N ILE A 124 2.89 16.43 -14.33
CA ILE A 124 2.70 15.00 -14.60
C ILE A 124 2.29 14.28 -13.31
N VAL A 125 3.06 14.46 -12.23
CA VAL A 125 2.79 13.86 -10.92
C VAL A 125 1.43 14.29 -10.39
N SER A 126 1.08 15.58 -10.47
CA SER A 126 -0.22 16.08 -10.00
C SER A 126 -1.38 15.44 -10.75
N LYS A 127 -1.25 15.21 -12.06
CA LYS A 127 -2.28 14.53 -12.86
C LYS A 127 -2.45 13.08 -12.42
N ILE A 128 -1.34 12.33 -12.34
CA ILE A 128 -1.32 10.92 -11.92
C ILE A 128 -1.96 10.78 -10.54
N VAL A 129 -1.48 11.55 -9.56
CA VAL A 129 -1.96 11.47 -8.18
C VAL A 129 -3.43 11.89 -8.07
N SER A 130 -3.87 12.92 -8.81
CA SER A 130 -5.27 13.36 -8.80
C SER A 130 -6.22 12.28 -9.34
N ASP A 131 -5.84 11.64 -10.45
CA ASP A 131 -6.63 10.53 -11.02
C ASP A 131 -6.67 9.33 -10.07
N THR A 132 -5.51 8.91 -9.57
CA THR A 132 -5.40 7.76 -8.65
C THR A 132 -6.16 8.02 -7.35
N ASN A 133 -6.05 9.23 -6.77
CA ASN A 133 -6.79 9.60 -5.56
C ASN A 133 -8.31 9.55 -5.79
N ARG A 134 -8.78 10.03 -6.96
CA ARG A 134 -10.22 9.96 -7.29
C ARG A 134 -10.69 8.51 -7.37
N TRP A 135 -9.95 7.63 -8.04
CA TRP A 135 -10.30 6.22 -8.14
C TRP A 135 -10.32 5.55 -6.76
N LEU A 136 -9.27 5.73 -5.96
CA LEU A 136 -9.16 5.15 -4.63
C LEU A 136 -10.26 5.67 -3.70
N SER A 137 -10.54 6.98 -3.71
CA SER A 137 -11.61 7.57 -2.92
C SER A 137 -12.96 6.90 -3.21
N HIS A 138 -13.32 6.75 -4.49
CA HIS A 138 -14.56 6.10 -4.89
C HIS A 138 -14.60 4.60 -4.58
N MET A 139 -13.51 3.88 -4.83
CA MET A 139 -13.39 2.44 -4.62
C MET A 139 -13.46 2.09 -3.12
N PHE A 140 -12.73 2.81 -2.28
CA PHE A 140 -12.67 2.56 -0.82
C PHE A 140 -13.69 3.36 0.00
N ARG A 141 -14.55 4.12 -0.67
CA ARG A 141 -15.65 4.90 -0.04
C ARG A 141 -15.17 5.90 1.01
N PHE A 142 -13.94 6.38 0.86
CA PHE A 142 -13.34 7.38 1.73
C PHE A 142 -13.30 8.71 0.98
N MET A 143 -14.36 9.50 1.13
CA MET A 143 -14.51 10.79 0.45
C MET A 143 -13.63 11.87 1.10
N ASP A 144 -13.29 12.91 0.34
CA ASP A 144 -12.48 14.05 0.83
C ASP A 144 -11.15 13.62 1.47
N CYS A 145 -10.52 12.60 0.86
CA CYS A 145 -9.26 12.04 1.30
C CYS A 145 -8.07 12.55 0.49
N SER A 146 -6.89 12.43 1.09
CA SER A 146 -5.60 12.51 0.43
C SER A 146 -4.91 11.15 0.48
N THR A 147 -4.06 10.89 -0.52
CA THR A 147 -3.30 9.65 -0.65
C THR A 147 -1.80 9.93 -0.65
N SER A 148 -1.02 9.06 -0.03
CA SER A 148 0.44 8.99 -0.15
C SER A 148 0.85 7.54 -0.45
N TYR A 149 1.99 7.35 -1.12
CA TYR A 149 2.39 6.07 -1.69
C TYR A 149 3.77 5.68 -1.18
N TYR A 150 3.89 4.49 -0.58
CA TYR A 150 5.11 4.05 0.09
C TYR A 150 5.51 2.65 -0.34
N ARG A 151 6.74 2.25 -0.03
CA ARG A 151 7.23 0.91 -0.37
C ARG A 151 6.55 -0.16 0.48
N ASP A 152 6.36 0.14 1.77
CA ASP A 152 5.79 -0.80 2.73
C ASP A 152 4.79 -0.13 3.68
N SER A 153 4.12 -0.96 4.49
CA SER A 153 3.16 -0.48 5.49
C SER A 153 3.82 0.25 6.65
N ALA A 154 5.08 -0.03 7.01
CA ALA A 154 5.75 0.63 8.12
C ALA A 154 6.00 2.12 7.83
N GLU A 155 6.35 2.46 6.59
CA GLU A 155 6.42 3.86 6.12
C GLU A 155 5.05 4.55 6.16
N CYS A 156 3.97 3.83 5.81
CA CYS A 156 2.60 4.34 5.94
C CYS A 156 2.26 4.65 7.40
N ILE A 157 2.61 3.76 8.34
CA ILE A 157 2.40 3.98 9.78
C ILE A 157 3.21 5.18 10.25
N LEU A 158 4.50 5.27 9.89
CA LEU A 158 5.34 6.42 10.23
C LEU A 158 4.71 7.73 9.79
N TYR A 159 4.24 7.79 8.54
CA TYR A 159 3.60 9.00 8.02
C TYR A 159 2.25 9.28 8.70
N SER A 160 1.47 8.25 9.00
CA SER A 160 0.20 8.41 9.73
C SER A 160 0.40 9.01 11.14
N VAL A 161 1.46 8.61 11.85
CA VAL A 161 1.84 9.20 13.15
C VAL A 161 2.30 10.63 12.97
N ARG A 162 3.07 10.94 11.91
CA ARG A 162 3.44 12.33 11.56
C ARG A 162 2.21 13.20 11.32
N LEU A 163 1.19 12.70 10.61
CA LEU A 163 -0.09 13.40 10.43
C LEU A 163 -0.82 13.61 11.77
N ALA A 164 -0.80 12.62 12.66
CA ALA A 164 -1.35 12.76 14.01
C ALA A 164 -0.65 13.85 14.82
N ILE A 165 0.70 13.92 14.76
CA ILE A 165 1.50 14.97 15.39
C ILE A 165 1.13 16.34 14.82
N ALA A 166 1.09 16.46 13.49
CA ALA A 166 0.75 17.72 12.82
C ALA A 166 -0.66 18.21 13.19
N ASN A 167 -1.62 17.29 13.28
CA ASN A 167 -3.00 17.59 13.67
C ASN A 167 -3.12 17.98 15.16
N ARG A 168 -2.34 17.35 16.04
CA ARG A 168 -2.39 17.60 17.49
C ARG A 168 -1.63 18.86 17.91
N PHE A 169 -0.53 19.17 17.24
CA PHE A 169 0.39 20.25 17.60
C PHE A 169 0.61 21.22 16.42
N PRO A 170 -0.40 22.03 16.04
CA PRO A 170 -0.30 22.96 14.92
C PRO A 170 0.59 24.18 15.21
N GLU A 171 0.82 24.55 16.48
CA GLU A 171 1.57 25.75 16.89
C GLU A 171 3.11 25.60 16.85
N SER A 172 3.84 26.71 17.06
CA SER A 172 5.29 26.87 16.81
C SER A 172 6.17 25.79 17.46
N VAL A 173 7.31 25.54 16.80
CA VAL A 173 8.22 24.41 17.02
C VAL A 173 8.76 24.31 18.45
N ASP A 174 8.83 25.41 19.20
CA ASP A 174 9.61 25.52 20.43
C ASP A 174 9.08 24.68 21.61
N ASN A 175 7.76 24.49 21.74
CA ASN A 175 7.15 23.63 22.78
C ASN A 175 6.76 22.23 22.27
N ARG A 176 6.99 21.94 21.00
CA ARG A 176 6.50 20.70 20.37
C ARG A 176 7.28 19.48 20.82
N LEU A 177 8.60 19.60 20.96
CA LEU A 177 9.46 18.47 21.28
C LEU A 177 9.15 17.92 22.69
N SER A 178 8.95 18.80 23.67
CA SER A 178 8.62 18.41 25.05
C SER A 178 7.25 17.73 25.15
N GLN A 179 6.24 18.25 24.43
CA GLN A 179 4.92 17.63 24.37
C GLN A 179 4.96 16.28 23.63
N LEU A 180 5.77 16.19 22.56
CA LEU A 180 5.94 14.96 21.80
C LEU A 180 6.58 13.87 22.66
N GLN A 181 7.57 14.17 23.50
CA GLN A 181 8.20 13.17 24.39
C GLN A 181 7.19 12.48 25.33
N ASN A 182 6.08 13.14 25.66
CA ASN A 182 5.01 12.60 26.48
C ASN A 182 3.86 11.97 25.66
N ALA A 183 3.96 11.91 24.33
CA ALA A 183 2.91 11.39 23.47
C ALA A 183 2.81 9.86 23.57
N THR A 184 1.61 9.30 23.66
CA THR A 184 1.37 7.85 23.74
C THR A 184 0.67 7.31 22.50
N LEU A 185 1.08 6.11 22.08
CA LEU A 185 0.56 5.40 20.92
C LEU A 185 -0.06 4.07 21.39
N TYR A 186 -1.31 3.78 21.03
CA TYR A 186 -2.04 2.61 21.49
C TYR A 186 -2.19 1.58 20.37
N ILE A 187 -1.99 0.31 20.70
CA ILE A 187 -2.05 -0.83 19.78
C ILE A 187 -2.58 -2.05 20.53
N SER A 188 -3.30 -2.94 19.84
CA SER A 188 -3.79 -4.18 20.43
C SER A 188 -2.64 -5.15 20.76
N GLU A 189 -2.83 -5.99 21.77
CA GLU A 189 -1.87 -7.03 22.18
C GLU A 189 -1.56 -8.04 21.08
N ASN A 190 -2.54 -8.35 20.22
CA ASN A 190 -2.38 -9.29 19.12
C ASN A 190 -1.78 -8.69 17.85
N SER A 191 -1.57 -7.37 17.81
CA SER A 191 -1.03 -6.67 16.64
C SER A 191 0.50 -6.67 16.63
N SER A 192 1.11 -6.65 15.45
CA SER A 192 2.57 -6.51 15.33
C SER A 192 3.04 -5.13 15.80
N LEU A 193 3.88 -5.11 16.84
CA LEU A 193 4.50 -3.90 17.38
C LEU A 193 5.56 -3.30 16.45
N PHE A 194 6.06 -4.07 15.48
CA PHE A 194 7.26 -3.72 14.70
C PHE A 194 7.16 -2.35 14.02
N ALA A 195 6.05 -2.07 13.33
CA ALA A 195 5.88 -0.82 12.61
C ALA A 195 5.85 0.41 13.52
N LEU A 196 5.19 0.31 14.69
CA LEU A 196 5.18 1.39 15.69
C LEU A 196 6.52 1.54 16.39
N GLN A 197 7.21 0.44 16.71
CA GLN A 197 8.56 0.49 17.28
C GLN A 197 9.54 1.16 16.31
N ASN A 198 9.48 0.81 15.03
CA ASN A 198 10.26 1.46 13.98
C ASN A 198 9.92 2.95 13.88
N THR A 199 8.63 3.28 13.87
CA THR A 199 8.14 4.67 13.86
C THR A 199 8.71 5.47 15.03
N CYS A 200 8.58 4.97 16.26
CA CYS A 200 9.13 5.60 17.47
C CYS A 200 10.63 5.90 17.34
N ARG A 201 11.42 4.93 16.84
CA ARG A 201 12.85 5.14 16.59
C ARG A 201 13.11 6.23 15.56
N PHE A 202 12.34 6.26 14.47
CA PHE A 202 12.48 7.26 13.40
C PHE A 202 12.14 8.69 13.84
N ILE A 203 11.18 8.87 14.75
CA ILE A 203 10.75 10.20 15.23
C ILE A 203 11.35 10.59 16.59
N GLY A 204 12.18 9.72 17.18
CA GLY A 204 12.83 9.98 18.48
C GLY A 204 11.91 9.86 19.69
N LEU A 205 10.84 9.06 19.60
CA LEU A 205 10.00 8.70 20.75
C LEU A 205 10.54 7.46 21.47
N PRO A 206 10.53 7.42 22.81
CA PRO A 206 10.79 6.20 23.56
C PRO A 206 9.80 5.10 23.20
N VAL A 207 10.26 3.85 23.04
CA VAL A 207 9.38 2.70 22.76
C VAL A 207 8.40 2.45 23.92
N THR A 208 8.74 2.90 25.14
CA THR A 208 7.87 2.87 26.33
C THR A 208 6.62 3.76 26.22
N ASN A 209 6.54 4.60 25.19
CA ASN A 209 5.36 5.39 24.85
C ASN A 209 4.31 4.58 24.08
N ILE A 210 4.68 3.40 23.56
CA ILE A 210 3.73 2.45 23.01
C ILE A 210 2.99 1.76 24.16
N ARG A 211 1.67 1.78 24.09
CA ARG A 211 0.73 1.23 25.06
C ARG A 211 0.02 0.04 24.43
N THR A 212 0.38 -1.16 24.87
CA THR A 212 -0.31 -2.37 24.47
C THR A 212 -1.63 -2.50 25.21
N VAL A 213 -2.73 -2.48 24.47
CA VAL A 213 -4.09 -2.59 25.00
C VAL A 213 -4.48 -4.07 25.02
N PRO A 214 -4.97 -4.61 26.14
CA PRO A 214 -5.42 -5.99 26.22
C PRO A 214 -6.51 -6.31 25.20
N CYS A 215 -6.48 -7.54 24.70
CA CYS A 215 -7.55 -8.08 23.85
C CYS A 215 -8.71 -8.63 24.68
N ASN A 216 -9.91 -8.63 24.11
CA ASN A 216 -11.06 -9.32 24.70
C ASN A 216 -10.76 -10.82 24.82
N VAL A 217 -10.89 -11.34 26.04
CA VAL A 217 -10.62 -12.76 26.37
C VAL A 217 -11.86 -13.63 26.43
N ILE A 218 -13.02 -13.02 26.67
CA ILE A 218 -14.33 -13.67 26.83
C ILE A 218 -15.27 -12.93 25.88
N THR A 219 -16.12 -13.66 25.12
CA THR A 219 -17.15 -13.20 24.15
C THR A 219 -16.85 -13.48 22.67
N VAL A 220 -17.84 -13.18 21.81
CA VAL A 220 -17.80 -13.17 20.33
C VAL A 220 -16.68 -12.27 19.78
N ALA A 221 -16.21 -11.28 20.55
CA ALA A 221 -15.13 -10.35 20.19
C ALA A 221 -13.72 -10.86 20.58
N ARG A 222 -13.54 -12.16 20.89
CA ARG A 222 -12.23 -12.71 21.28
C ARG A 222 -11.10 -12.30 20.33
N GLY A 223 -9.99 -11.83 20.89
CA GLY A 223 -8.78 -11.44 20.16
C GLY A 223 -8.80 -10.03 19.54
N THR A 224 -9.90 -9.27 19.69
CA THR A 224 -9.96 -7.85 19.29
C THR A 224 -9.59 -6.96 20.47
N MET A 225 -9.15 -5.74 20.21
CA MET A 225 -8.85 -4.72 21.23
C MET A 225 -10.04 -4.49 22.17
N ASP A 226 -9.81 -4.48 23.49
CA ASP A 226 -10.82 -4.09 24.47
C ASP A 226 -10.91 -2.55 24.54
N ALA A 227 -12.00 -2.01 24.00
CA ALA A 227 -12.22 -0.57 23.98
C ALA A 227 -12.45 0.06 25.37
N SER A 228 -12.92 -0.73 26.35
CA SER A 228 -13.09 -0.27 27.73
C SER A 228 -11.72 -0.11 28.40
N GLU A 229 -10.81 -1.06 28.18
CA GLU A 229 -9.42 -0.95 28.64
C GLU A 229 -8.68 0.17 27.91
N LEU A 230 -8.87 0.33 26.59
CA LEU A 230 -8.34 1.48 25.83
C LEU A 230 -8.75 2.80 26.50
N GLN A 231 -10.04 2.96 26.81
CA GLN A 231 -10.56 4.18 27.44
C GLN A 231 -9.93 4.44 28.82
N LYS A 232 -9.79 3.40 29.66
CA LYS A 232 -9.16 3.50 30.99
C LYS A 232 -7.68 3.87 30.89
N MET A 233 -6.95 3.26 29.95
CA MET A 233 -5.53 3.52 29.73
C MET A 233 -5.31 4.95 29.24
N ILE A 234 -6.15 5.44 28.32
CA ILE A 234 -6.13 6.83 27.87
C ILE A 234 -6.38 7.78 29.04
N ALA A 235 -7.40 7.54 29.87
CA ALA A 235 -7.69 8.38 31.03
C ALA A 235 -6.52 8.42 32.02
N THR A 236 -5.95 7.26 32.35
CA THR A 236 -4.78 7.15 33.23
C THR A 236 -3.57 7.90 32.68
N ASP A 237 -3.31 7.80 31.38
CA ASP A 237 -2.19 8.49 30.74
C ASP A 237 -2.41 10.02 30.74
N VAL A 238 -3.65 10.50 30.55
CA VAL A 238 -3.98 11.93 30.68
C VAL A 238 -3.76 12.42 32.12
N GLU A 239 -4.20 11.67 33.12
CA GLU A 239 -3.97 12.00 34.54
C GLU A 239 -2.48 12.02 34.89
N ALA A 240 -1.67 11.18 34.25
CA ALA A 240 -0.21 11.15 34.37
C ALA A 240 0.51 12.26 33.57
N GLY A 241 -0.23 13.19 32.95
CA GLY A 241 0.33 14.29 32.16
C GLY A 241 0.88 13.88 30.79
N LYS A 242 0.54 12.69 30.30
CA LYS A 242 0.89 12.23 28.95
C LYS A 242 -0.13 12.73 27.93
N VAL A 243 0.22 12.61 26.65
CA VAL A 243 -0.60 13.07 25.53
C VAL A 243 -1.03 11.89 24.66
N PRO A 244 -2.23 11.32 24.86
CA PRO A 244 -2.79 10.34 23.94
C PRO A 244 -2.83 10.89 22.51
N LEU A 245 -2.09 10.26 21.60
CA LEU A 245 -1.85 10.80 20.26
C LEU A 245 -2.44 9.92 19.15
N PHE A 246 -2.27 8.60 19.24
CA PHE A 246 -2.54 7.69 18.14
C PHE A 246 -3.10 6.36 18.62
N VAL A 247 -4.14 5.84 17.97
CA VAL A 247 -4.64 4.46 18.12
C VAL A 247 -4.52 3.75 16.77
N MET A 248 -3.89 2.58 16.77
CA MET A 248 -3.86 1.67 15.63
C MET A 248 -4.88 0.55 15.85
N ALA A 249 -5.92 0.51 15.02
CA ALA A 249 -6.95 -0.52 15.05
C ALA A 249 -6.78 -1.49 13.87
N ASP A 250 -6.96 -2.79 14.14
CA ASP A 250 -6.85 -3.84 13.13
C ASP A 250 -8.23 -4.22 12.59
N LEU A 251 -8.38 -4.13 11.27
CA LEU A 251 -9.54 -4.60 10.51
C LEU A 251 -9.07 -5.81 9.70
N GLY A 252 -8.94 -6.95 10.37
CA GLY A 252 -8.32 -8.16 9.83
C GLY A 252 -6.84 -8.23 10.20
N SER A 253 -6.58 -8.54 11.47
CA SER A 253 -5.22 -8.72 12.03
C SER A 253 -4.38 -9.68 11.18
N SER A 254 -3.05 -9.54 11.23
CA SER A 254 -2.15 -10.34 10.40
C SER A 254 -2.11 -11.83 10.74
N VAL A 255 -2.49 -12.21 11.96
CA VAL A 255 -2.34 -13.59 12.45
C VAL A 255 -3.64 -14.37 12.32
N CYS A 256 -4.72 -13.89 12.93
CA CYS A 256 -5.99 -14.62 13.02
C CYS A 256 -7.16 -13.86 12.37
N GLY A 257 -6.90 -12.70 11.75
CA GLY A 257 -7.91 -11.94 11.03
C GLY A 257 -8.94 -11.25 11.93
N GLU A 258 -8.63 -10.99 13.20
CA GLU A 258 -9.55 -10.29 14.09
C GLU A 258 -9.85 -8.88 13.60
N VAL A 259 -11.09 -8.45 13.82
CA VAL A 259 -11.61 -7.14 13.40
C VAL A 259 -12.02 -6.38 14.64
N ASP A 260 -11.31 -5.30 14.93
CA ASP A 260 -11.63 -4.39 16.00
C ASP A 260 -12.98 -3.69 15.78
N ASN A 261 -13.71 -3.45 16.87
CA ASN A 261 -14.99 -2.74 16.80
C ASN A 261 -14.75 -1.25 16.54
N LEU A 262 -14.68 -0.90 15.25
CA LEU A 262 -14.32 0.43 14.81
C LEU A 262 -15.27 1.52 15.33
N ALA A 263 -16.57 1.24 15.42
CA ALA A 263 -17.54 2.23 15.91
C ALA A 263 -17.28 2.60 17.38
N VAL A 264 -16.97 1.60 18.22
CA VAL A 264 -16.68 1.82 19.64
C VAL A 264 -15.32 2.51 19.79
N ILE A 265 -14.28 2.04 19.10
CA ILE A 265 -12.95 2.66 19.14
C ILE A 265 -13.00 4.11 18.63
N ARG A 266 -13.76 4.38 17.56
CA ARG A 266 -13.94 5.75 17.04
C ARG A 266 -14.56 6.67 18.09
N ASN A 267 -15.53 6.19 18.85
CA ASN A 267 -16.13 6.97 19.93
C ASN A 267 -15.09 7.32 21.01
N VAL A 268 -14.27 6.35 21.42
CA VAL A 268 -13.17 6.59 22.39
C VAL A 268 -12.18 7.62 21.84
N CYS A 269 -11.75 7.46 20.58
CA CYS A 269 -10.80 8.37 19.92
C CYS A 269 -11.37 9.80 19.80
N ASN A 270 -12.66 9.94 19.46
CA ASN A 270 -13.33 11.24 19.37
C ASN A 270 -13.38 11.96 20.73
N LEU A 271 -13.72 11.24 21.81
CA LEU A 271 -13.83 11.83 23.14
C LEU A 271 -12.48 12.35 23.68
N SER A 272 -11.40 11.68 23.32
CA SER A 272 -10.05 12.02 23.80
C SER A 272 -9.19 12.77 22.77
N ASN A 273 -9.77 13.10 21.60
CA ASN A 273 -9.09 13.73 20.46
C ASN A 273 -7.79 13.01 20.08
N VAL A 274 -7.89 11.69 19.88
CA VAL A 274 -6.80 10.79 19.50
C VAL A 274 -6.97 10.41 18.03
N TRP A 275 -5.86 10.36 17.28
CA TRP A 275 -5.88 9.98 15.88
C TRP A 275 -6.17 8.48 15.73
N LEU A 276 -7.15 8.10 14.92
CA LEU A 276 -7.47 6.70 14.64
C LEU A 276 -6.93 6.27 13.26
N HIS A 277 -6.01 5.32 13.28
CA HIS A 277 -5.50 4.66 12.07
C HIS A 277 -6.01 3.22 11.97
N CYS A 278 -6.45 2.82 10.77
CA CYS A 278 -6.86 1.44 10.50
C CYS A 278 -5.91 0.74 9.53
N GLN A 279 -5.62 -0.52 9.81
CA GLN A 279 -4.90 -1.41 8.89
C GLN A 279 -5.55 -2.77 8.85
N GLY A 280 -5.12 -3.64 7.93
CA GLY A 280 -5.58 -5.03 7.86
C GLY A 280 -6.28 -5.38 6.57
N HIS A 281 -6.42 -6.68 6.33
CA HIS A 281 -6.86 -7.22 5.04
C HIS A 281 -8.36 -7.03 4.79
N CYS A 282 -9.18 -6.89 5.84
CA CYS A 282 -10.61 -6.68 5.69
C CYS A 282 -10.93 -5.31 5.06
N LEU A 283 -10.00 -4.35 5.09
CA LEU A 283 -10.15 -3.07 4.35
C LEU A 283 -10.39 -3.29 2.85
N ALA A 284 -9.89 -4.38 2.27
CA ALA A 284 -10.11 -4.74 0.87
C ALA A 284 -11.61 -4.97 0.56
N ALA A 285 -12.43 -5.32 1.55
CA ALA A 285 -13.87 -5.53 1.38
C ALA A 285 -14.63 -4.26 0.95
N LEU A 286 -14.05 -3.08 1.22
CA LEU A 286 -14.60 -1.80 0.76
C LEU A 286 -14.58 -1.68 -0.76
N ALA A 287 -13.52 -2.19 -1.40
CA ALA A 287 -13.37 -2.18 -2.85
C ALA A 287 -14.38 -3.11 -3.55
N VAL A 288 -14.85 -4.15 -2.86
CA VAL A 288 -15.76 -5.16 -3.43
C VAL A 288 -17.24 -4.83 -3.19
N THR A 289 -17.55 -4.09 -2.12
CA THR A 289 -18.92 -3.73 -1.76
C THR A 289 -19.58 -2.83 -2.82
N LYS A 290 -20.71 -3.31 -3.36
CA LYS A 290 -21.57 -2.55 -4.28
C LYS A 290 -22.82 -2.00 -3.59
N GLY A 291 -23.21 -2.57 -2.46
CA GLY A 291 -24.32 -2.11 -1.64
C GLY A 291 -24.04 -0.77 -0.96
N THR A 292 -25.11 -0.11 -0.51
CA THR A 292 -25.00 1.14 0.26
C THR A 292 -24.35 0.88 1.61
N LEU A 293 -23.23 1.54 1.90
CA LEU A 293 -22.60 1.50 3.21
C LEU A 293 -23.31 2.43 4.19
N THR A 294 -23.72 1.87 5.31
CA THR A 294 -24.27 2.61 6.46
C THR A 294 -23.26 2.63 7.61
N GLY A 295 -23.39 3.60 8.52
CA GLY A 295 -22.43 3.74 9.64
C GLY A 295 -21.18 4.58 9.33
N ILE A 296 -21.25 5.46 8.33
CA ILE A 296 -20.18 6.39 7.88
C ILE A 296 -19.56 7.21 9.03
N LYS A 297 -20.24 7.36 10.17
CA LYS A 297 -19.70 8.03 11.38
C LYS A 297 -18.48 7.31 11.99
N ALA A 298 -18.20 6.07 11.61
CA ALA A 298 -17.07 5.28 12.09
C ALA A 298 -15.81 5.41 11.21
N ILE A 299 -15.75 6.35 10.27
CA ILE A 299 -14.59 6.53 9.39
C ILE A 299 -13.31 6.86 10.19
N PRO A 300 -12.18 6.17 9.93
CA PRO A 300 -10.90 6.46 10.59
C PRO A 300 -10.27 7.75 10.04
N ASP A 301 -9.31 8.32 10.77
CA ASP A 301 -8.56 9.48 10.28
C ASP A 301 -7.57 9.10 9.18
N SER A 302 -7.06 7.87 9.20
CA SER A 302 -6.29 7.28 8.11
C SER A 302 -6.39 5.76 8.04
N MET A 303 -6.05 5.19 6.88
CA MET A 303 -5.98 3.76 6.66
C MET A 303 -4.83 3.37 5.72
N THR A 304 -4.22 2.22 5.97
CA THR A 304 -3.15 1.66 5.13
C THR A 304 -3.72 0.56 4.24
N LEU A 305 -3.58 0.72 2.92
CA LEU A 305 -4.05 -0.23 1.90
C LEU A 305 -2.86 -0.94 1.25
N ASN A 306 -2.79 -2.25 1.42
CA ASN A 306 -1.70 -3.07 0.86
C ASN A 306 -2.12 -3.71 -0.46
N LEU A 307 -2.33 -2.87 -1.49
CA LEU A 307 -2.89 -3.28 -2.78
C LEU A 307 -2.03 -4.31 -3.51
N GLY A 308 -0.70 -4.24 -3.40
CA GLY A 308 0.20 -5.23 -4.00
C GLY A 308 -0.06 -6.64 -3.48
N ASN A 309 -0.18 -6.78 -2.15
CA ASN A 309 -0.49 -8.06 -1.52
C ASN A 309 -1.90 -8.55 -1.89
N TRP A 310 -2.89 -7.66 -1.92
CA TRP A 310 -4.28 -8.06 -2.22
C TRP A 310 -4.48 -8.46 -3.68
N LEU A 311 -3.69 -7.91 -4.61
CA LEU A 311 -3.77 -8.21 -6.03
C LEU A 311 -2.77 -9.27 -6.49
N GLY A 312 -1.86 -9.68 -5.62
CA GLY A 312 -0.78 -10.61 -5.94
C GLY A 312 0.23 -10.04 -6.95
N MET A 313 0.48 -8.73 -6.91
CA MET A 313 1.32 -8.04 -7.89
C MET A 313 2.52 -7.36 -7.24
N SER A 314 3.70 -7.60 -7.80
CA SER A 314 4.93 -6.90 -7.45
C SER A 314 4.97 -5.48 -8.01
N GLY A 315 5.71 -4.58 -7.36
CA GLY A 315 5.88 -3.20 -7.84
C GLY A 315 4.68 -2.27 -7.60
N VAL A 316 3.64 -2.74 -6.90
CA VAL A 316 2.52 -1.90 -6.46
C VAL A 316 2.85 -1.30 -5.10
N PRO A 317 2.76 0.03 -4.91
CA PRO A 317 3.03 0.65 -3.61
C PRO A 317 1.95 0.31 -2.58
N CYS A 318 2.34 0.38 -1.31
CA CYS A 318 1.41 0.51 -0.21
C CYS A 318 0.82 1.92 -0.22
N VAL A 319 -0.49 2.04 -0.02
CA VAL A 319 -1.19 3.33 -0.10
C VAL A 319 -1.68 3.73 1.29
N LEU A 320 -1.23 4.90 1.75
CA LEU A 320 -1.81 5.56 2.91
C LEU A 320 -2.93 6.50 2.44
N MET A 321 -4.17 6.20 2.81
CA MET A 321 -5.29 7.15 2.65
C MET A 321 -5.54 7.85 3.99
N TYR A 322 -5.78 9.15 3.97
CA TYR A 322 -6.02 9.94 5.17
C TYR A 322 -6.98 11.10 4.90
N LYS A 323 -7.65 11.57 5.96
CA LYS A 323 -8.49 12.77 5.88
C LYS A 323 -7.67 13.95 5.37
N GLN A 324 -8.30 14.82 4.59
CA GLN A 324 -7.59 15.97 4.04
C GLN A 324 -7.05 16.88 5.15
N ILE A 325 -5.75 17.20 5.06
CA ILE A 325 -5.02 18.07 5.98
C ILE A 325 -4.44 19.25 5.16
N PRO A 326 -4.41 20.48 5.69
CA PRO A 326 -3.82 21.63 4.99
C PRO A 326 -2.36 21.39 4.61
N THR A 327 -1.96 21.81 3.41
CA THR A 327 -0.60 21.63 2.88
C THR A 327 0.49 22.19 3.78
N SER A 328 0.20 23.26 4.52
CA SER A 328 1.12 23.86 5.51
C SER A 328 1.51 22.91 6.65
N MET A 329 0.66 21.94 6.97
CA MET A 329 0.97 20.90 7.95
C MET A 329 1.79 19.75 7.34
N LEU A 330 1.66 19.50 6.03
CA LEU A 330 2.43 18.46 5.35
C LEU A 330 3.92 18.86 5.21
N THR A 331 4.19 20.15 5.01
CA THR A 331 5.56 20.69 4.95
C THR A 331 6.34 20.57 6.26
N LEU A 332 5.69 20.13 7.35
CA LEU A 332 6.38 19.84 8.61
C LEU A 332 7.36 18.66 8.50
N PHE A 333 7.05 17.70 7.62
CA PHE A 333 7.83 16.47 7.49
C PHE A 333 8.34 16.20 6.06
N ASP A 334 7.76 16.89 5.07
CA ASP A 334 8.17 16.79 3.68
C ASP A 334 8.79 18.09 3.17
N VAL A 335 9.96 17.98 2.54
CA VAL A 335 10.62 19.12 1.88
C VAL A 335 9.86 19.57 0.64
N ASP A 336 9.30 18.62 -0.12
CA ASP A 336 8.45 18.88 -1.27
C ASP A 336 7.18 18.02 -1.21
N PRO A 337 6.06 18.54 -0.66
CA PRO A 337 4.82 17.78 -0.52
C PRO A 337 4.15 17.44 -1.87
N ILE A 338 4.63 18.01 -2.98
CA ILE A 338 4.11 17.77 -4.34
C ILE A 338 4.79 16.56 -4.96
N LEU A 339 6.10 16.43 -4.78
CA LEU A 339 6.90 15.38 -5.45
C LEU A 339 7.25 14.20 -4.53
N SER A 340 7.44 14.44 -3.23
CA SER A 340 7.88 13.42 -2.27
C SER A 340 6.95 12.20 -2.28
N ASN A 341 7.50 11.04 -2.65
CA ASN A 341 6.82 9.74 -2.68
C ASN A 341 5.53 9.71 -3.53
N ARG A 342 5.35 10.68 -4.44
CA ARG A 342 4.14 10.82 -5.25
C ARG A 342 4.27 10.18 -6.63
N LEU A 343 5.47 10.15 -7.19
CA LEU A 343 5.73 9.51 -8.49
C LEU A 343 5.57 7.98 -8.42
N THR A 344 5.75 7.38 -7.24
CA THR A 344 5.47 5.95 -6.98
C THR A 344 4.02 5.57 -7.29
N ALA A 345 3.09 6.54 -7.29
CA ALA A 345 1.71 6.32 -7.71
C ALA A 345 1.57 5.88 -9.17
N LEU A 346 2.60 6.10 -10.01
CA LEU A 346 2.55 5.81 -11.43
C LEU A 346 2.29 4.31 -11.70
N SER A 347 2.94 3.39 -10.96
CA SER A 347 2.69 1.96 -11.17
C SER A 347 1.25 1.57 -10.86
N LEU A 348 0.69 2.09 -9.75
CA LEU A 348 -0.70 1.88 -9.39
C LEU A 348 -1.66 2.51 -10.42
N TRP A 349 -1.38 3.74 -10.88
CA TRP A 349 -2.17 4.44 -11.89
C TRP A 349 -2.24 3.66 -13.20
N THR A 350 -1.14 3.06 -13.63
CA THR A 350 -1.08 2.23 -14.84
C THR A 350 -1.87 0.94 -14.68
N ILE A 351 -1.73 0.25 -13.54
CA ILE A 351 -2.49 -0.98 -13.22
C ILE A 351 -3.99 -0.70 -13.21
N MET A 352 -4.39 0.38 -12.54
CA MET A 352 -5.80 0.77 -12.45
C MET A 352 -6.43 0.98 -13.82
N GLN A 353 -5.70 1.59 -14.75
CA GLN A 353 -6.19 1.78 -16.12
C GLN A 353 -6.22 0.49 -16.93
N THR A 354 -5.22 -0.38 -16.76
CA THR A 354 -5.09 -1.62 -17.52
C THR A 354 -6.14 -2.65 -17.10
N MET A 355 -6.37 -2.79 -15.80
CA MET A 355 -7.33 -3.75 -15.26
C MET A 355 -8.76 -3.18 -15.19
N GLY A 356 -8.90 -1.90 -14.87
CA GLY A 356 -10.17 -1.28 -14.53
C GLY A 356 -10.67 -1.65 -13.12
N VAL A 357 -11.61 -0.85 -12.61
CA VAL A 357 -12.17 -0.99 -11.26
C VAL A 357 -12.86 -2.34 -11.05
N ASP A 358 -13.63 -2.81 -12.04
CA ASP A 358 -14.39 -4.05 -11.92
C ASP A 358 -13.48 -5.28 -11.82
N ALA A 359 -12.41 -5.36 -12.62
CA ALA A 359 -11.48 -6.49 -12.57
C ALA A 359 -10.67 -6.51 -11.27
N ILE A 360 -10.26 -5.35 -10.77
CA ILE A 360 -9.61 -5.21 -9.46
C ILE A 360 -10.55 -5.70 -8.35
N SER A 361 -11.80 -5.25 -8.38
CA SER A 361 -12.81 -5.63 -7.38
C SER A 361 -13.11 -7.13 -7.44
N GLU A 362 -13.19 -7.71 -8.64
CA GLU A 362 -13.41 -9.15 -8.82
C GLU A 362 -12.22 -9.97 -8.35
N ARG A 363 -10.98 -9.54 -8.64
CA ARG A 363 -9.77 -10.24 -8.16
C ARG A 363 -9.72 -10.28 -6.63
N ILE A 364 -10.05 -9.17 -5.96
CA ILE A 364 -10.16 -9.11 -4.50
C ILE A 364 -11.31 -10.00 -4.00
N PHE A 365 -12.48 -9.98 -4.67
CA PHE A 365 -13.60 -10.85 -4.32
C PHE A 365 -13.21 -12.33 -4.37
N MET A 366 -12.53 -12.75 -5.44
CA MET A 366 -12.09 -14.14 -5.61
C MET A 366 -11.13 -14.58 -4.51
N ALA A 367 -10.27 -13.69 -4.00
CA ALA A 367 -9.42 -13.99 -2.86
C ALA A 367 -10.25 -14.27 -1.60
N PHE A 368 -11.23 -13.42 -1.27
CA PHE A 368 -12.14 -13.66 -0.14
C PHE A 368 -12.94 -14.96 -0.29
N ASP A 369 -13.45 -15.23 -1.50
CA ASP A 369 -14.22 -16.43 -1.77
C ASP A 369 -13.36 -17.71 -1.67
N SER A 370 -12.12 -17.65 -2.15
CA SER A 370 -11.15 -18.75 -2.03
C SER A 370 -10.82 -19.07 -0.57
N CYS A 371 -10.60 -18.05 0.26
CA CYS A 371 -10.37 -18.27 1.70
C CYS A 371 -11.60 -18.89 2.39
N ARG A 372 -12.82 -18.48 2.01
CA ARG A 372 -14.06 -19.07 2.53
C ARG A 372 -14.21 -20.54 2.14
N GLN A 373 -13.95 -20.87 0.87
CA GLN A 373 -13.99 -22.25 0.39
C GLN A 373 -12.93 -23.11 1.10
N MET A 374 -11.71 -22.59 1.25
CA MET A 374 -10.63 -23.27 1.97
C MET A 374 -11.00 -23.55 3.43
N HIS A 375 -11.56 -22.56 4.14
CA HIS A 375 -12.07 -22.74 5.51
C HIS A 375 -13.15 -23.84 5.56
N GLU A 376 -14.11 -23.84 4.62
CA GLU A 376 -15.14 -24.87 4.56
C GLU A 376 -14.54 -26.27 4.33
N MET A 377 -13.58 -26.40 3.42
CA MET A 377 -12.89 -27.65 3.15
C MET A 377 -12.12 -28.15 4.38
N LEU A 378 -11.32 -27.28 5.02
CA LEU A 378 -10.53 -27.64 6.21
C LEU A 378 -11.42 -27.99 7.41
N SER A 379 -12.59 -27.35 7.54
CA SER A 379 -13.53 -27.64 8.64
C SER A 379 -14.13 -29.04 8.60
N LYS A 380 -14.10 -29.70 7.42
CA LYS A 380 -14.59 -31.06 7.21
C LYS A 380 -13.53 -32.13 7.44
N ILE A 381 -12.25 -31.75 7.60
CA ILE A 381 -11.14 -32.68 7.79
C ILE A 381 -10.98 -33.02 9.27
N GLU A 382 -11.14 -34.29 9.61
CA GLU A 382 -10.86 -34.78 10.97
C GLU A 382 -9.39 -34.58 11.34
N GLY A 383 -9.12 -34.03 12.53
CA GLY A 383 -7.77 -33.78 13.03
C GLY A 383 -7.21 -32.39 12.72
N VAL A 384 -7.85 -31.60 11.84
CA VAL A 384 -7.49 -30.19 11.61
C VAL A 384 -8.27 -29.30 12.57
N LYS A 385 -7.56 -28.48 13.36
CA LYS A 385 -8.18 -27.48 14.25
C LYS A 385 -8.00 -26.09 13.66
N ILE A 386 -9.10 -25.46 13.30
CA ILE A 386 -9.15 -24.07 12.83
C ILE A 386 -9.08 -23.13 14.04
N TRP A 387 -8.17 -22.16 13.99
CA TRP A 387 -7.98 -21.16 15.05
C TRP A 387 -8.68 -19.83 14.74
N SER A 388 -8.81 -19.49 13.45
CA SER A 388 -9.51 -18.30 13.00
C SER A 388 -11.02 -18.40 13.29
N LYS A 389 -11.70 -17.24 13.34
CA LYS A 389 -13.15 -17.22 13.42
C LYS A 389 -13.74 -17.58 12.07
N ALA A 390 -14.76 -18.43 12.07
CA ALA A 390 -15.57 -18.64 10.88
C ALA A 390 -16.11 -17.27 10.39
N PRO A 391 -15.97 -16.94 9.09
CA PRO A 391 -16.52 -15.72 8.54
C PRO A 391 -18.00 -15.63 8.85
N ARG A 392 -18.49 -14.47 9.31
CA ARG A 392 -19.91 -14.32 9.63
C ARG A 392 -20.75 -14.66 8.39
N GLN A 393 -21.67 -15.62 8.54
CA GLN A 393 -22.66 -15.99 7.54
C GLN A 393 -24.03 -15.49 8.01
N GLU A 394 -24.67 -14.59 7.25
CA GLU A 394 -26.10 -14.35 7.44
C GLU A 394 -26.89 -15.55 6.92
N ALA A 395 -27.81 -16.08 7.74
CA ALA A 395 -28.58 -17.26 7.39
C ALA A 395 -29.26 -17.11 6.01
N GLY A 396 -28.86 -17.95 5.05
CA GLY A 396 -29.49 -18.08 3.74
C GLY A 396 -29.01 -17.12 2.63
N LYS A 397 -28.00 -16.28 2.84
CA LYS A 397 -27.44 -15.41 1.79
C LYS A 397 -25.99 -15.74 1.46
N SER A 398 -25.66 -15.75 0.17
CA SER A 398 -24.26 -15.85 -0.29
C SER A 398 -23.49 -14.57 0.07
N PHE A 399 -22.17 -14.68 0.23
CA PHE A 399 -21.31 -13.53 0.51
C PHE A 399 -21.44 -12.44 -0.56
N ARG A 400 -21.55 -12.84 -1.84
CA ARG A 400 -21.79 -11.92 -2.95
C ARG A 400 -23.13 -11.19 -2.84
N ALA A 401 -24.19 -11.88 -2.41
CA ALA A 401 -25.49 -11.25 -2.18
C ALA A 401 -25.43 -10.24 -1.02
N LEU A 402 -24.67 -10.56 0.04
CA LEU A 402 -24.44 -9.65 1.17
C LEU A 402 -23.74 -8.36 0.71
N LEU A 403 -22.67 -8.45 -0.08
CA LEU A 403 -21.92 -7.30 -0.60
C LEU A 403 -22.71 -6.40 -1.55
N ASN A 404 -23.75 -6.92 -2.18
CA ASN A 404 -24.67 -6.17 -3.04
C ASN A 404 -25.83 -5.52 -2.26
N SER A 405 -26.08 -5.96 -1.02
CA SER A 405 -27.13 -5.43 -0.17
C SER A 405 -26.62 -4.27 0.70
N PRO A 406 -27.51 -3.38 1.19
CA PRO A 406 -27.11 -2.36 2.16
C PRO A 406 -26.49 -3.00 3.40
N ILE A 407 -25.27 -2.59 3.74
CA ILE A 407 -24.50 -3.20 4.83
C ILE A 407 -23.89 -2.14 5.74
N ASN A 408 -23.81 -2.46 7.04
CA ASN A 408 -23.12 -1.62 8.00
C ASN A 408 -21.60 -1.83 7.89
N TYR A 409 -20.84 -0.74 8.02
CA TYR A 409 -19.37 -0.75 7.95
C TYR A 409 -18.71 -1.79 8.87
N CYS A 410 -19.21 -1.95 10.10
CA CYS A 410 -18.65 -2.94 11.04
C CYS A 410 -18.99 -4.38 10.64
N ILE A 411 -20.22 -4.61 10.16
CA ILE A 411 -20.68 -5.93 9.72
C ILE A 411 -19.92 -6.38 8.47
N LEU A 412 -19.59 -5.45 7.56
CA LEU A 412 -18.81 -5.74 6.37
C LEU A 412 -17.48 -6.41 6.72
N PHE A 413 -16.71 -5.83 7.64
CA PHE A 413 -15.40 -6.36 8.00
C PHE A 413 -15.47 -7.67 8.76
N GLU A 414 -16.42 -7.83 9.68
CA GLU A 414 -16.68 -9.13 10.34
C GLU A 414 -17.06 -10.23 9.35
N SER A 415 -17.69 -9.84 8.24
CA SER A 415 -18.05 -10.75 7.16
C SER A 415 -16.91 -10.97 6.17
N ALA A 416 -15.85 -10.17 6.19
CA ALA A 416 -14.77 -10.23 5.22
C ALA A 416 -13.45 -10.72 5.84
N ILE A 417 -13.51 -11.67 6.78
CA ILE A 417 -12.32 -12.25 7.41
C ILE A 417 -11.62 -13.16 6.39
N PRO A 418 -10.41 -12.82 5.91
CA PRO A 418 -9.73 -13.54 4.85
C PRO A 418 -8.82 -14.67 5.38
N VAL A 419 -8.81 -14.92 6.69
CA VAL A 419 -7.85 -15.83 7.33
C VAL A 419 -8.53 -17.15 7.66
N VAL A 420 -7.88 -18.26 7.31
CA VAL A 420 -8.29 -19.63 7.63
C VAL A 420 -7.45 -20.16 8.77
#